data_AF-A0A659US79-F1
#
_entry.id   AF-A0A659US79-F1
#
_cell.length_a   1.000
_cell.length_b   1.000
_cell.length_c   1.000
_cell.angle_alpha   90.00
_cell.angle_beta   90.00
_cell.angle_gamma   90.00
#
_symmetry.space_group_name_H-M   'P 1'
#
loop_
_entity.id
_entity.type
_entity.pdbx_description
1 polymer ?
#
loop_
_entity_poly.entity_id
_entity_poly.type
_entity_poly.pdbx_seq_one_letter_code
_entity_poly.pdbx_strand_id
1 'polypeptide(L)'
;ALCNKMQMDGDTLSLSGLSIVNGCQSLNTILSCSETVKKVDDAFILFRFYEIPQRDRADKISIYTNSQSAVKARDLRSNDKRVLAIKKAYELKYPSGYFITKRGEIAPAERNKNHVIDLSSFAKNLVAWQTLRPNLSYGETKIFDKYFETLFKNKDYP
;
A
#
# COMPACT_ATOMS: atom_id res chain seq x y z
N ALA A 1 -7.68 11.79 13.24
CA ALA A 1 -6.51 12.54 12.75
C ALA A 1 -5.94 13.37 13.89
N LEU A 2 -4.64 13.63 13.87
CA LEU A 2 -3.91 14.44 14.84
C LEU A 2 -3.64 15.82 14.24
N CYS A 3 -3.62 16.86 15.06
CA CYS A 3 -3.23 18.20 14.63
C CYS A 3 -2.58 18.95 15.80
N ASN A 4 -1.83 20.00 15.47
CA ASN A 4 -1.13 20.82 16.46
C ASN A 4 -2.06 21.86 17.09
N LYS A 5 -3.04 22.36 16.31
CA LYS A 5 -3.99 23.39 16.72
C LYS A 5 -5.29 23.25 15.93
N MET A 6 -6.42 23.39 16.61
CA MET A 6 -7.75 23.48 16.04
C MET A 6 -8.37 24.84 16.35
N GLN A 7 -9.03 25.43 15.36
CA GLN A 7 -9.83 26.63 15.52
C GLN A 7 -11.17 26.42 14.84
N MET A 8 -12.25 26.63 15.57
CA MET A 8 -13.61 26.56 15.05
C MET A 8 -14.13 27.98 14.87
N ASP A 9 -14.55 28.31 13.65
CA ASP A 9 -15.19 29.57 13.30
C ASP A 9 -16.52 29.27 12.63
N GLY A 10 -17.62 29.42 13.38
CA GLY A 10 -18.94 28.94 12.99
C GLY A 10 -18.91 27.44 12.65
N ASP A 11 -19.29 27.11 11.42
CA ASP A 11 -19.32 25.75 10.89
C ASP A 11 -18.00 25.31 10.23
N THR A 12 -16.97 26.16 10.25
CA THR A 12 -15.66 25.86 9.64
C THR A 12 -14.64 25.48 10.70
N LEU A 13 -14.11 24.25 10.61
CA LEU A 13 -13.00 23.78 11.44
C LEU A 13 -11.66 23.94 10.71
N SER A 14 -10.82 24.86 11.17
CA SER A 14 -9.46 25.09 10.69
C SER A 14 -8.44 24.30 11.51
N LEU A 15 -7.55 23.56 10.83
CA LEU A 15 -6.58 22.65 11.45
C LEU A 15 -5.16 23.01 11.01
N SER A 16 -4.22 23.07 11.96
CA SER A 16 -2.79 23.27 11.66
C SER A 16 -1.99 22.02 11.97
N GLY A 17 -1.09 21.62 11.07
CA GLY A 17 -0.21 20.44 11.25
C GLY A 17 -0.97 19.11 11.26
N LEU A 18 -1.95 18.94 10.36
CA LEU A 18 -2.77 17.74 10.26
C LEU A 18 -1.93 16.51 9.89
N SER A 19 -2.11 15.43 10.65
CA SER A 19 -1.50 14.12 10.39
C SER A 19 -2.52 12.99 10.57
N ILE A 20 -2.55 12.05 9.62
CA ILE A 20 -3.46 10.91 9.63
C ILE A 20 -2.66 9.65 9.94
N VAL A 21 -2.80 9.16 11.17
CA VAL A 21 -2.03 8.02 11.71
C VAL A 21 -2.68 6.65 11.47
N ASN A 22 -3.98 6.61 11.12
CA ASN A 22 -4.74 5.35 10.94
C ASN A 22 -5.89 5.53 9.93
N GLY A 23 -5.57 5.92 8.70
CA GLY A 23 -6.59 6.27 7.71
C GLY A 23 -6.31 5.79 6.29
N CYS A 24 -5.24 5.04 6.03
CA CYS A 24 -4.85 4.71 4.65
C CYS A 24 -5.97 3.99 3.88
N GLN A 25 -6.61 2.99 4.49
CA GLN A 25 -7.74 2.28 3.86
C GLN A 25 -8.96 3.18 3.67
N SER A 26 -9.39 3.89 4.72
CA SER A 26 -10.54 4.80 4.65
C SER A 26 -10.32 5.91 3.62
N LEU A 27 -9.12 6.50 3.56
CA LEU A 27 -8.76 7.53 2.59
C LEU A 27 -8.74 6.98 1.16
N ASN A 28 -8.23 5.77 0.95
CA ASN A 28 -8.27 5.14 -0.37
C ASN A 28 -9.70 4.87 -0.80
N THR A 29 -10.57 4.42 0.10
CA THR A 29 -12.01 4.24 -0.20
C THR A 29 -12.66 5.58 -0.54
N ILE A 30 -12.40 6.64 0.23
CA ILE A 30 -12.90 7.99 -0.06
C ILE A 30 -12.43 8.44 -1.44
N LEU A 31 -11.16 8.22 -1.78
CA LEU A 31 -10.60 8.54 -3.09
C LEU A 31 -11.23 7.70 -4.21
N SER A 32 -11.42 6.40 -4.02
CA SER A 32 -12.05 5.53 -5.01
C SER A 32 -13.53 5.87 -5.24
N CYS A 33 -14.22 6.36 -4.22
CA CYS A 33 -15.62 6.77 -4.29
C CYS A 33 -15.81 8.26 -4.62
N SER A 34 -14.74 9.05 -4.77
CA SER A 34 -14.85 10.52 -4.87
C SER A 34 -15.68 10.98 -6.06
N GLU A 35 -15.60 10.29 -7.20
CA GLU A 35 -16.37 10.61 -8.41
C GLU A 35 -17.86 10.26 -8.27
N THR A 36 -18.19 9.27 -7.45
CA THR A 36 -19.59 8.91 -7.14
C THR A 36 -20.17 9.87 -6.11
N VAL A 37 -19.39 10.22 -5.09
CA VAL A 37 -19.80 11.13 -4.01
C VAL A 37 -20.06 12.55 -4.52
N LYS A 38 -19.34 13.02 -5.55
CA LYS A 38 -19.62 14.30 -6.22
C LYS A 38 -21.03 14.42 -6.81
N LYS A 39 -21.73 13.29 -7.02
CA LYS A 39 -23.09 13.24 -7.59
C LYS A 39 -24.18 13.13 -6.53
N VAL A 40 -23.81 13.14 -5.25
CA VAL A 40 -24.70 12.98 -4.10
C VAL A 40 -24.51 14.18 -3.19
N ASP A 41 -25.59 14.93 -2.95
CA ASP A 41 -25.51 16.18 -2.18
C ASP A 41 -25.44 15.94 -0.65
N ASP A 42 -25.91 14.79 -0.16
CA ASP A 42 -26.05 14.50 1.28
C ASP A 42 -25.11 13.38 1.76
N ALA A 43 -23.81 13.51 1.53
CA ALA A 43 -22.81 12.55 1.99
C ALA A 43 -21.95 13.13 3.12
N PHE A 44 -21.98 12.50 4.30
CA PHE A 44 -21.20 12.92 5.46
C PHE A 44 -20.24 11.81 5.91
N ILE A 45 -19.01 12.20 6.27
CA ILE A 45 -18.01 11.30 6.83
C ILE A 45 -17.69 11.77 8.25
N LEU A 46 -17.88 10.87 9.22
CA LEU A 46 -17.52 11.14 10.59
C LEU A 46 -15.99 11.16 10.73
N PHE A 47 -15.45 12.31 11.10
CA PHE A 47 -14.03 12.47 11.43
C PHE A 47 -13.85 12.73 12.92
N ARG A 48 -12.80 12.13 13.50
CA ARG A 48 -12.37 12.41 14.86
C ARG A 48 -11.02 13.11 14.84
N PHE A 49 -10.98 14.33 15.35
CA PHE A 49 -9.76 15.12 15.47
C PHE A 49 -9.27 15.15 16.91
N TYR A 50 -7.95 15.10 17.08
CA TYR A 50 -7.27 15.26 18.36
C TYR A 50 -6.27 16.40 18.23
N GLU A 51 -6.39 17.42 19.08
CA GLU A 51 -5.39 18.47 19.21
C GLU A 51 -4.32 18.00 20.18
N ILE A 52 -3.08 17.90 19.69
CA ILE A 52 -1.92 17.50 20.48
C ILE A 52 -0.81 18.52 20.21
N PRO A 53 -0.67 19.56 21.05
CA PRO A 53 0.36 20.58 20.87
C PRO A 53 1.78 20.04 21.15
N GLN A 54 1.89 18.90 21.84
CA GLN A 54 3.13 18.21 22.20
C GLN A 54 3.60 17.29 21.08
N ARG A 55 4.67 17.69 20.38
CA ARG A 55 5.21 16.98 19.22
C ARG A 55 5.68 15.56 19.56
N ASP A 56 6.33 15.37 20.71
CA ASP A 56 6.84 14.07 21.17
C ASP A 56 5.71 13.04 21.41
N ARG A 57 4.56 13.50 21.94
CA ARG A 57 3.38 12.67 22.13
C ARG A 57 2.73 12.31 20.80
N ALA A 58 2.63 13.26 19.88
CA ALA A 58 2.12 13.01 18.53
C ALA A 58 2.99 11.99 17.78
N ASP A 59 4.32 12.10 17.90
CA ASP A 59 5.28 11.17 17.31
C ASP A 59 5.15 9.77 17.91
N LYS A 60 5.05 9.64 19.24
CA LYS A 60 4.82 8.36 19.90
C LYS A 60 3.52 7.71 19.45
N ILE A 61 2.42 8.47 19.39
CA ILE A 61 1.14 7.96 18.90
C ILE A 61 1.29 7.48 17.45
N SER A 62 1.94 8.27 16.58
CA SER A 62 2.21 7.88 15.20
C SER A 62 3.01 6.57 15.09
N ILE A 63 4.05 6.41 15.91
CA ILE A 63 4.88 5.18 15.94
C ILE A 63 4.06 3.99 16.42
N TYR A 64 3.37 4.10 17.56
CA TYR A 64 2.60 2.99 18.13
C TYR A 64 1.40 2.61 17.27
N THR A 65 0.73 3.59 16.67
CA THR A 65 -0.38 3.35 15.75
C THR A 65 0.09 2.68 14.46
N ASN A 66 1.23 3.10 13.87
CA ASN A 66 1.82 2.38 12.73
C ASN A 66 2.27 0.96 13.11
N SER A 67 2.69 0.73 14.36
CA SER A 67 3.08 -0.61 14.82
C SER A 67 1.91 -1.60 14.95
N GLN A 68 0.67 -1.12 15.11
CA GLN A 68 -0.54 -1.97 15.11
C GLN A 68 -0.84 -2.60 13.73
N SER A 69 -0.34 -1.99 12.65
CA SER A 69 -0.40 -2.56 11.30
C SER A 69 1.01 -2.78 10.78
N ALA A 70 1.76 -3.70 11.41
CA ALA A 70 3.15 -3.97 11.07
C ALA A 70 3.34 -4.05 9.55
N VAL A 71 4.03 -3.05 9.00
CA VAL A 71 4.32 -2.95 7.57
C VAL A 71 5.20 -4.15 7.21
N LYS A 72 4.68 -5.04 6.37
CA LYS A 72 5.44 -6.25 6.03
C LYS A 72 6.63 -5.87 5.15
N ALA A 73 7.70 -6.67 5.19
CA ALA A 73 8.84 -6.49 4.27
C ALA A 73 8.40 -6.44 2.80
N ARG A 74 7.37 -7.22 2.43
CA ARG A 74 6.70 -7.14 1.12
C ARG A 74 6.16 -5.74 0.82
N ASP A 75 5.44 -5.15 1.77
CA ASP A 75 4.77 -3.86 1.58
C ASP A 75 5.81 -2.74 1.36
N LEU A 76 6.95 -2.80 2.08
CA LEU A 76 8.09 -1.90 1.87
C LEU A 76 8.69 -2.00 0.46
N ARG A 77 8.65 -3.19 -0.16
CA ARG A 77 9.21 -3.44 -1.50
C ARG A 77 8.21 -3.26 -2.64
N SER A 78 6.94 -3.00 -2.34
CA SER A 78 5.88 -2.87 -3.36
C SER A 78 6.11 -1.74 -4.37
N ASN A 79 6.81 -0.67 -3.97
CA ASN A 79 7.18 0.45 -4.84
C ASN A 79 8.66 0.42 -5.29
N ASP A 80 9.38 -0.69 -5.08
CA ASP A 80 10.77 -0.82 -5.54
C ASP A 80 10.82 -0.73 -7.07
N LYS A 81 11.81 -0.01 -7.62
CA LYS A 81 11.96 0.22 -9.07
C LYS A 81 11.97 -1.08 -9.87
N ARG A 82 12.53 -2.16 -9.32
CA ARG A 82 12.59 -3.49 -9.97
C ARG A 82 11.22 -4.13 -10.05
N VAL A 83 10.43 -4.03 -8.99
CA VAL A 83 9.04 -4.54 -8.94
C VAL A 83 8.17 -3.79 -9.94
N LEU A 84 8.30 -2.46 -10.00
CA LEU A 84 7.56 -1.64 -10.96
C LEU A 84 7.97 -1.92 -12.41
N ALA A 85 9.26 -2.20 -12.66
CA ALA A 85 9.75 -2.61 -13.98
C ALA A 85 9.15 -3.96 -14.41
N ILE A 86 9.10 -4.95 -13.51
CA ILE A 86 8.45 -6.25 -13.77
C ILE A 86 6.96 -6.07 -14.05
N LYS A 87 6.25 -5.27 -13.24
CA LYS A 87 4.83 -4.95 -13.47
C LYS A 87 4.64 -4.39 -14.88
N LYS A 88 5.44 -3.38 -15.25
CA LYS A 88 5.35 -2.75 -16.57
C LYS A 88 5.64 -3.73 -17.71
N ALA A 89 6.67 -4.56 -17.58
CA ALA A 89 7.03 -5.56 -18.59
C ALA A 89 5.92 -6.61 -18.76
N TYR A 90 5.37 -7.11 -17.64
CA TYR A 90 4.28 -8.08 -17.66
C TYR A 90 3.02 -7.51 -18.32
N GLU A 91 2.59 -6.31 -17.95
CA GLU A 91 1.38 -5.68 -18.50
C GLU A 91 1.55 -5.25 -19.97
N LEU A 92 2.78 -4.99 -20.43
CA LEU A 92 3.08 -4.74 -21.84
C LEU A 92 3.01 -6.04 -22.66
N LYS A 93 3.54 -7.14 -22.13
CA LYS A 93 3.56 -8.45 -22.79
C LYS A 93 2.18 -9.12 -22.81
N TYR A 94 1.41 -8.92 -21.75
CA TYR A 94 0.06 -9.45 -21.58
C TYR A 94 -0.93 -8.29 -21.38
N PRO A 95 -1.47 -7.69 -22.46
CA PRO A 95 -2.39 -6.56 -22.37
C PRO A 95 -3.66 -6.84 -21.56
N SER A 96 -4.09 -8.11 -21.49
CA SER A 96 -5.22 -8.55 -20.67
C SER A 96 -4.83 -8.90 -19.22
N GLY A 97 -3.54 -9.00 -18.91
CA GLY A 97 -3.03 -9.35 -17.58
C GLY A 97 -2.86 -8.13 -16.67
N TYR A 98 -2.67 -8.39 -15.38
CA TYR A 98 -2.40 -7.35 -14.38
C TYR A 98 -1.45 -7.85 -13.31
N PHE A 99 -0.49 -7.03 -12.90
CA PHE A 99 0.47 -7.42 -11.87
C PHE A 99 0.24 -6.62 -10.58
N ILE A 100 -0.29 -7.30 -9.55
CA ILE A 100 -0.58 -6.72 -8.24
C ILE A 100 0.72 -6.59 -7.45
N THR A 101 1.05 -5.36 -7.07
CA THR A 101 2.28 -5.05 -6.31
C THR A 101 1.98 -4.74 -4.85
N LYS A 102 0.86 -4.07 -4.60
CA LYS A 102 0.47 -3.59 -3.27
C LYS A 102 -0.55 -4.53 -2.63
N ARG A 103 -0.49 -4.66 -1.31
CA ARG A 103 -1.49 -5.42 -0.57
C ARG A 103 -2.85 -4.72 -0.66
N GLY A 104 -3.87 -5.47 -1.05
CA GLY A 104 -5.24 -4.94 -1.21
C GLY A 104 -5.48 -4.17 -2.52
N GLU A 105 -4.49 -4.11 -3.42
CA GLU A 105 -4.70 -3.63 -4.79
C GLU A 105 -5.59 -4.63 -5.54
N ILE A 106 -6.63 -4.11 -6.19
CA ILE A 106 -7.60 -4.89 -6.96
C ILE A 106 -7.33 -4.62 -8.43
N ALA A 107 -7.20 -5.69 -9.22
CA ALA A 107 -7.06 -5.56 -10.67
C ALA A 107 -8.32 -4.92 -11.28
N PRO A 108 -8.17 -4.05 -12.30
CA PRO A 108 -9.32 -3.49 -13.02
C PRO A 108 -10.25 -4.59 -13.56
N ALA A 109 -11.56 -4.34 -13.57
CA ALA A 109 -12.56 -5.33 -13.98
C ALA A 109 -12.39 -5.84 -15.42
N GLU A 110 -11.77 -5.01 -16.28
CA GLU A 110 -11.49 -5.31 -17.69
C GLU A 110 -10.33 -6.31 -17.89
N ARG A 111 -9.53 -6.55 -16.84
CA ARG A 111 -8.39 -7.48 -16.89
C ARG A 111 -8.87 -8.92 -16.68
N ASN A 112 -8.24 -9.85 -17.37
CA ASN A 112 -8.52 -11.27 -17.24
C ASN A 112 -8.00 -11.77 -15.89
N LYS A 113 -8.92 -12.25 -15.03
CA LYS A 113 -8.61 -12.78 -13.69
C LYS A 113 -7.56 -13.90 -13.69
N ASN A 114 -7.49 -14.70 -14.76
CA ASN A 114 -6.51 -15.78 -14.89
C ASN A 114 -5.10 -15.26 -15.20
N HIS A 115 -4.97 -14.01 -15.65
CA HIS A 115 -3.70 -13.34 -15.90
C HIS A 115 -3.42 -12.25 -14.85
N VAL A 116 -4.03 -12.37 -13.67
CA VAL A 116 -3.70 -11.52 -12.53
C VAL A 116 -2.66 -12.23 -11.68
N ILE A 117 -1.49 -11.62 -11.53
CA ILE A 117 -0.38 -12.18 -10.74
C ILE A 117 -0.11 -11.26 -9.54
N ASP A 118 -0.03 -11.85 -8.34
CA ASP A 118 0.39 -11.14 -7.13
C ASP A 118 1.90 -11.25 -6.91
N LEU A 119 2.52 -10.15 -6.51
CA LEU A 119 3.95 -10.05 -6.22
C LEU A 119 4.45 -11.13 -5.24
N SER A 120 3.68 -11.49 -4.22
CA SER A 120 4.05 -12.55 -3.28
C SER A 120 4.14 -13.89 -3.99
N SER A 121 3.10 -14.26 -4.73
CA SER A 121 3.07 -15.52 -5.49
C SER A 121 4.20 -15.56 -6.52
N PHE A 122 4.44 -14.46 -7.23
CA PHE A 122 5.57 -14.35 -8.16
C PHE A 122 6.90 -14.57 -7.45
N ALA A 123 7.17 -13.87 -6.35
CA ALA A 123 8.44 -13.96 -5.62
C ALA A 123 8.69 -15.38 -5.07
N LYS A 124 7.65 -16.07 -4.58
CA LYS A 124 7.74 -17.46 -4.10
C LYS A 124 8.12 -18.44 -5.21
N ASN A 125 7.46 -18.32 -6.37
CA ASN A 125 7.79 -19.13 -7.54
C ASN A 125 9.20 -18.80 -8.06
N LEU A 126 9.57 -17.52 -8.09
CA LEU A 126 10.88 -17.07 -8.52
C LEU A 126 12.00 -17.65 -7.64
N VAL A 127 11.82 -17.64 -6.31
CA VAL A 127 12.76 -18.26 -5.37
C VAL A 127 12.90 -19.74 -5.62
N ALA A 128 11.79 -20.46 -5.71
CA ALA A 128 11.80 -21.90 -5.93
C ALA A 128 12.54 -22.25 -7.23
N TRP A 129 12.29 -21.49 -8.29
CA TRP A 129 12.89 -21.69 -9.60
C TRP A 129 14.37 -21.29 -9.66
N GLN A 130 14.73 -20.06 -9.27
CA GLN A 130 16.10 -19.56 -9.41
C GLN A 130 17.09 -20.19 -8.43
N THR A 131 16.64 -20.57 -7.24
CA THR A 131 17.54 -21.10 -6.20
C THR A 131 17.50 -22.63 -6.11
N LEU A 132 16.60 -23.28 -6.86
CA LEU A 132 16.31 -24.72 -6.78
C LEU A 132 16.00 -25.20 -5.34
N ARG A 133 15.49 -24.30 -4.50
CA ARG A 133 15.20 -24.52 -3.08
C ARG A 133 13.74 -24.18 -2.78
N PRO A 134 12.77 -25.05 -3.13
CA PRO A 134 11.35 -24.78 -2.93
C PRO A 134 10.99 -24.61 -1.44
N ASN A 135 11.77 -25.18 -0.53
CA ASN A 135 11.62 -24.98 0.92
C ASN A 135 11.76 -23.51 1.35
N LEU A 136 12.47 -22.67 0.58
CA LEU A 136 12.58 -21.24 0.86
C LEU A 136 11.35 -20.43 0.41
N SER A 137 10.50 -20.99 -0.45
CA SER A 137 9.31 -20.30 -0.98
C SER A 137 8.22 -20.04 0.06
N TYR A 138 8.19 -20.79 1.16
CA TYR A 138 7.19 -20.59 2.22
C TYR A 138 7.48 -19.34 3.08
N GLY A 139 8.72 -18.89 3.14
CA GLY A 139 9.15 -17.80 4.03
C GLY A 139 9.03 -16.41 3.42
N GLU A 140 7.80 -15.92 3.15
CA GLU A 140 7.56 -14.61 2.50
C GLU A 140 8.42 -13.48 3.09
N THR A 141 8.46 -13.33 4.42
CA THR A 141 9.30 -12.31 5.09
C THR A 141 10.77 -12.44 4.69
N LYS A 142 11.34 -13.64 4.70
CA LYS A 142 12.74 -13.87 4.31
C LYS A 142 12.99 -13.56 2.84
N ILE A 143 12.01 -13.82 1.97
CA ILE A 143 12.11 -13.52 0.54
C ILE A 143 12.24 -12.01 0.31
N PHE A 144 11.39 -11.21 0.94
CA PHE A 144 11.37 -9.75 0.74
C PHE A 144 12.38 -8.98 1.60
N ASP A 145 12.85 -9.57 2.69
CA ASP A 145 13.82 -8.95 3.59
C ASP A 145 15.27 -9.34 3.24
N LYS A 146 15.56 -10.65 3.25
CA LYS A 146 16.92 -11.17 3.11
C LYS A 146 17.33 -11.44 1.66
N TYR A 147 16.44 -12.03 0.87
CA TYR A 147 16.80 -12.53 -0.46
C TYR A 147 16.45 -11.59 -1.60
N PHE A 148 15.68 -10.53 -1.33
CA PHE A 148 15.11 -9.64 -2.34
C PHE A 148 16.19 -9.06 -3.26
N GLU A 149 17.29 -8.56 -2.68
CA GLU A 149 18.38 -7.94 -3.45
C GLU A 149 19.06 -8.92 -4.40
N THR A 150 19.14 -10.21 -4.05
CA THR A 150 19.69 -11.25 -4.91
C THR A 150 18.68 -11.70 -5.97
N LEU A 151 17.44 -11.93 -5.55
CA LEU A 151 16.38 -12.50 -6.38
C LEU A 151 15.86 -11.56 -7.44
N PHE A 152 15.85 -10.25 -7.17
CA PHE A 152 15.36 -9.20 -8.06
C PHE A 152 16.51 -8.44 -8.77
N LYS A 153 17.75 -8.91 -8.65
CA LYS A 153 18.94 -8.23 -9.22
C LYS A 153 19.00 -8.26 -10.74
N ASN A 154 18.47 -9.33 -11.36
CA ASN A 154 18.59 -9.52 -12.80
C ASN A 154 17.67 -8.55 -13.54
N LYS A 155 18.19 -7.90 -14.58
CA LYS A 155 17.38 -6.97 -15.39
C LYS A 155 16.49 -7.70 -16.40
N ASP A 156 16.73 -8.99 -16.60
CA ASP A 156 16.13 -9.81 -17.64
C ASP A 156 15.12 -10.80 -17.06
N TYR A 157 14.13 -10.29 -16.31
CA TYR A 157 12.92 -11.09 -16.10
C TYR A 157 12.12 -11.06 -17.41
N PRO A 158 11.69 -12.21 -17.95
CA PRO A 158 11.03 -12.30 -19.25
C PRO A 158 9.68 -11.59 -19.35
#